data_AF-A0A0B4XRD5-F1
#
_entry.id   AF-A0A0B4XRD5-F1
#
_cell.length_a   1.000
_cell.length_b   1.000
_cell.length_c   1.000
_cell.angle_alpha   90.00
_cell.angle_beta   90.00
_cell.angle_gamma   90.00
#
_symmetry.space_group_name_H-M   'P 1'
#
loop_
_entity.id
_entity.type
_entity.pdbx_description
1 polymer ?
#
loop_
_entity_poly.entity_id
_entity_poly.type
_entity_poly.pdbx_seq_one_letter_code
_entity_poly.pdbx_strand_id
1 'polypeptide(L)'
;MNAHSDVQVINGPDGRPAFVVIPYRDYVSTHTREDLIPHEVSGYVLVYALSPAAAWRRHLGLTQAEVAERIGITQVAYAQQEKAKRPRAETRAKIASALGIPPDMLDIN
;
A
#
# COMPACT_ATOMS: atom_id res chain seq x y z
N MET A 1 -2.54 -19.45 -20.60
CA MET A 1 -1.51 -19.04 -21.56
C MET A 1 -0.31 -18.59 -20.77
N ASN A 2 0.82 -19.28 -20.89
CA ASN A 2 2.06 -18.91 -20.21
C ASN A 2 2.72 -17.79 -21.03
N ALA A 3 2.73 -16.57 -20.52
CA ALA A 3 3.55 -15.53 -21.12
C ALA A 3 5.01 -15.96 -20.92
N HIS A 4 5.71 -16.23 -22.01
CA HIS A 4 7.16 -16.39 -21.97
C HIS A 4 7.75 -15.02 -21.63
N SER A 5 8.06 -14.81 -20.35
CA SER A 5 8.82 -13.65 -19.90
C SER A 5 10.22 -13.77 -20.50
N ASP A 6 10.64 -12.79 -21.31
CA ASP A 6 11.99 -12.72 -21.88
C ASP A 6 12.98 -12.22 -20.83
N VAL A 7 13.01 -12.92 -19.69
CA VAL A 7 13.82 -12.57 -18.53
C VAL A 7 15.23 -13.09 -18.72
N GLN A 8 16.20 -12.18 -18.67
CA GLN A 8 17.62 -12.53 -18.75
C GLN A 8 18.22 -12.60 -17.34
N VAL A 9 18.92 -13.70 -17.05
CA VAL A 9 19.69 -13.86 -15.82
C VAL A 9 21.17 -13.66 -16.13
N ILE A 10 21.82 -12.74 -15.41
CA ILE A 10 23.26 -12.48 -15.50
C ILE A 10 23.91 -13.12 -14.27
N ASN A 11 24.72 -14.16 -14.49
CA ASN A 11 25.42 -14.85 -13.41
C ASN A 11 26.69 -14.11 -13.00
N GLY A 12 27.00 -14.16 -11.71
CA GLY A 12 28.24 -13.67 -11.13
C GLY A 12 29.42 -14.62 -11.38
N PRO A 13 30.63 -14.24 -10.93
CA PRO A 13 31.85 -15.05 -11.10
C PRO A 13 31.79 -16.43 -10.42
N ASP A 14 30.91 -16.59 -9.42
CA ASP A 14 30.64 -17.85 -8.72
C ASP A 14 29.62 -18.75 -9.44
N GLY A 15 29.15 -18.33 -10.62
CA GLY A 15 28.16 -19.03 -11.44
C GLY A 15 26.72 -18.88 -10.93
N ARG A 16 26.48 -18.10 -9.87
CA ARG A 16 25.13 -17.89 -9.31
C ARG A 16 24.48 -16.64 -9.91
N PRO A 17 23.14 -16.57 -10.00
CA PRO A 17 22.44 -15.38 -10.45
C PRO A 17 22.85 -14.14 -9.64
N ALA A 18 23.38 -13.13 -10.32
CA ALA A 18 23.74 -11.85 -9.71
C ALA A 18 22.74 -10.74 -10.08
N PHE A 19 22.23 -10.75 -11.32
CA PHE A 19 21.21 -9.81 -11.77
C PHE A 19 20.12 -10.51 -12.58
N VAL A 20 18.93 -9.93 -12.55
CA VAL A 20 17.79 -10.32 -13.39
C VAL A 20 17.34 -9.09 -14.17
N VAL A 21 17.32 -9.18 -15.49
CA VAL A 21 16.83 -8.14 -16.39
C VAL A 21 15.45 -8.55 -16.87
N ILE A 22 14.46 -7.71 -16.57
CA ILE A 22 13.08 -7.90 -16.98
C ILE A 22 12.78 -6.86 -18.06
N PRO A 23 12.29 -7.25 -19.25
CA PRO A 23 11.83 -6.30 -20.25
C PRO A 23 10.82 -5.33 -19.64
N TYR A 24 10.99 -4.02 -19.89
CA TYR A 24 10.20 -3.00 -19.22
C TYR A 24 8.68 -3.21 -19.37
N ARG A 25 8.23 -3.65 -20.54
CA ARG A 25 6.82 -3.96 -20.80
C ARG A 25 6.29 -5.06 -19.85
N ASP A 26 7.11 -6.07 -19.59
CA ASP A 26 6.74 -7.23 -18.76
C ASP A 26 6.75 -6.82 -17.28
N TYR A 27 7.75 -6.01 -16.88
CA TYR A 27 7.80 -5.39 -15.55
C TYR A 27 6.54 -4.55 -15.26
N VAL A 28 6.17 -3.63 -16.16
CA VAL A 28 4.98 -2.78 -15.97
C VAL A 28 3.68 -3.58 -16.00
N SER A 29 3.59 -4.62 -16.83
CA SER A 29 2.40 -5.48 -16.88
C SER A 29 2.14 -6.27 -15.59
N THR A 30 3.20 -6.52 -14.80
CA THR A 30 3.14 -7.28 -13.55
C THR A 30 3.20 -6.39 -12.31
N HIS A 31 3.62 -5.13 -12.46
CA HIS A 31 3.71 -4.13 -11.38
C HIS A 31 2.84 -2.94 -11.75
N THR A 32 1.54 -3.07 -11.50
CA THR A 32 0.62 -1.97 -11.74
C THR A 32 0.93 -0.83 -10.76
N ARG A 33 0.68 0.42 -11.18
CA ARG A 33 0.89 1.59 -10.30
C ARG A 33 0.04 1.55 -9.03
N GLU A 34 -1.06 0.79 -9.04
CA GLU A 34 -1.99 0.64 -7.93
C GLU A 34 -1.39 -0.12 -6.74
N ASP A 35 -0.28 -0.84 -6.97
CA ASP A 35 0.41 -1.64 -5.96
C ASP A 35 1.58 -0.91 -5.26
N LEU A 36 1.77 0.39 -5.54
CA LEU A 36 2.90 1.15 -5.00
C LEU A 36 2.49 2.01 -3.81
N ILE A 37 3.22 1.86 -2.70
CA ILE A 37 3.11 2.75 -1.54
C ILE A 37 3.93 4.02 -1.80
N PRO A 38 3.33 5.22 -1.78
CA PRO A 38 4.06 6.47 -1.93
C PRO A 38 5.12 6.66 -0.84
N HIS A 39 6.26 7.24 -1.20
CA HIS A 39 7.36 7.47 -0.25
C HIS A 39 6.91 8.26 0.99
N GLU A 40 6.02 9.24 0.82
CA GLU A 40 5.45 10.01 1.93
C GLU A 40 4.67 9.13 2.92
N VAL A 41 3.88 8.17 2.42
CA VAL A 41 3.14 7.22 3.25
C VAL A 41 4.12 6.37 4.06
N SER A 42 5.18 5.85 3.41
CA SER A 42 6.23 5.12 4.12
C SER A 42 6.93 5.99 5.16
N GLY A 43 7.22 7.26 4.86
CA GLY A 43 7.80 8.21 5.79
C GLY A 43 6.89 8.46 7.01
N TYR A 44 5.60 8.63 6.79
CA TYR A 44 4.62 8.76 7.88
C TYR A 44 4.58 7.55 8.81
N VAL A 45 4.61 6.34 8.26
CA VAL A 45 4.60 5.11 9.06
C VAL A 45 5.93 4.92 9.80
N LEU A 46 7.07 5.06 9.12
CA LEU A 46 8.39 4.72 9.67
C LEU A 46 8.97 5.82 10.58
N VAL A 47 8.87 7.08 10.18
CA VAL A 47 9.51 8.20 10.89
C VAL A 47 8.61 8.74 11.99
N TYR A 48 7.32 8.87 11.69
CA TYR A 48 6.36 9.52 12.59
C TYR A 48 5.47 8.52 13.35
N ALA A 49 5.67 7.21 13.13
CA ALA A 49 4.90 6.15 13.78
C ALA A 49 3.38 6.28 13.60
N LEU A 50 2.94 6.85 12.47
CA LEU A 50 1.52 6.89 12.13
C LEU A 50 1.03 5.46 11.81
N SER A 51 -0.25 5.21 12.09
CA SER A 51 -0.90 4.02 11.54
C SER A 51 -0.96 4.13 10.00
N PRO A 52 -0.99 3.01 9.27
CA PRO A 52 -1.14 3.04 7.81
C PRO A 52 -2.36 3.84 7.37
N ALA A 53 -3.48 3.72 8.08
CA ALA A 53 -4.70 4.50 7.81
C ALA A 53 -4.48 6.01 7.98
N ALA A 54 -3.77 6.42 9.03
CA ALA A 54 -3.44 7.83 9.26
C ALA A 54 -2.48 8.38 8.20
N ALA A 55 -1.49 7.59 7.80
CA ALA A 55 -0.51 7.95 6.78
C ALA A 55 -1.18 8.17 5.42
N TRP A 56 -1.99 7.23 4.96
CA TRP A 56 -2.75 7.35 3.70
C TRP A 56 -3.73 8.52 3.74
N ARG A 57 -4.48 8.68 4.83
CA ARG A 57 -5.39 9.82 4.99
C ARG A 57 -4.68 11.16 4.82
N ARG A 58 -3.49 11.32 5.43
CA ARG A 58 -2.68 12.54 5.30
C ARG A 58 -2.14 12.75 3.89
N HIS A 59 -1.63 11.69 3.27
CA HIS A 59 -1.15 11.75 1.89
C HIS A 59 -2.25 12.14 0.89
N LEU A 60 -3.49 11.67 1.13
CA LEU A 60 -4.67 12.02 0.32
C LEU A 60 -5.29 13.37 0.69
N GLY A 61 -4.73 14.11 1.66
CA GLY A 61 -5.24 15.42 2.08
C GLY A 61 -6.58 15.37 2.81
N LEU A 62 -7.00 14.22 3.35
CA LEU A 62 -8.30 14.02 3.98
C LEU A 62 -8.26 14.27 5.49
N THR A 63 -9.35 14.79 6.04
CA THR A 63 -9.60 14.92 7.47
C THR A 63 -10.24 13.66 8.04
N GLN A 64 -10.20 13.50 9.37
CA GLN A 64 -10.89 12.39 10.03
C GLN A 64 -12.41 12.45 9.84
N ALA A 65 -12.98 13.65 9.71
CA ALA A 65 -14.40 13.84 9.51
C ALA A 65 -14.83 13.37 8.12
N GLU A 66 -14.08 13.73 7.08
CA GLU A 66 -14.38 13.31 5.70
C GLU A 66 -14.30 11.80 5.52
N VAL A 67 -13.30 11.14 6.12
CA VAL A 67 -13.22 9.67 6.04
C VAL A 67 -14.35 9.02 6.85
N ALA A 68 -14.69 9.56 8.03
CA ALA A 68 -15.81 9.06 8.82
C ALA A 68 -17.15 9.18 8.08
N GLU A 69 -17.38 10.30 7.39
CA GLU A 69 -18.55 10.54 6.54
C GLU A 69 -18.65 9.51 5.41
N ARG A 70 -17.54 9.25 4.71
CA ARG A 70 -17.47 8.22 3.65
C ARG A 70 -17.76 6.80 4.15
N ILE A 71 -17.42 6.50 5.40
CA ILE A 71 -17.71 5.20 6.05
C ILE A 71 -19.14 5.17 6.61
N GLY A 72 -19.75 6.32 6.90
CA GLY A 72 -21.05 6.44 7.57
C GLY A 72 -20.97 6.26 9.10
N ILE A 73 -19.87 6.69 9.73
CA ILE A 73 -19.66 6.64 11.19
C ILE A 73 -19.34 8.02 11.76
N THR A 74 -19.31 8.15 13.09
CA THR A 74 -18.89 9.40 13.74
C THR A 74 -17.38 9.61 13.60
N GLN A 75 -16.95 10.87 13.56
CA GLN A 75 -15.52 11.23 13.54
C GLN A 75 -14.77 10.61 14.72
N VAL A 76 -15.39 10.57 15.92
CA VAL A 76 -14.78 9.97 17.12
C VAL A 76 -14.59 8.46 16.96
N ALA A 77 -15.57 7.76 16.38
CA ALA A 77 -15.44 6.33 16.08
C ALA A 77 -14.33 6.07 15.07
N TYR A 78 -14.22 6.87 14.01
CA TYR A 78 -13.12 6.76 13.05
C TYR A 78 -11.76 7.04 13.69
N ALA A 79 -11.64 8.07 14.53
CA ALA A 79 -10.40 8.38 15.23
C ALA A 79 -9.93 7.24 16.14
N GLN A 80 -10.85 6.46 16.72
CA GLN A 80 -10.51 5.23 17.46
C GLN A 80 -10.04 4.12 16.53
N GLN A 81 -10.70 3.92 15.38
CA GLN A 81 -10.30 2.94 14.38
C GLN A 81 -8.91 3.25 13.79
N GLU A 82 -8.62 4.51 13.52
CA GLU A 82 -7.33 4.99 12.99
C GLU A 82 -6.17 4.75 13.99
N LYS A 83 -6.44 4.77 15.30
CA LYS A 83 -5.45 4.47 16.34
C LYS A 83 -5.17 2.98 16.51
N ALA A 84 -6.02 2.10 15.97
CA ALA A 84 -5.81 0.66 16.08
C ALA A 84 -4.61 0.25 15.21
N LYS A 85 -3.56 -0.30 15.82
CA LYS A 85 -2.37 -0.77 15.09
C LYS A 85 -2.68 -1.87 14.07
N ARG A 86 -3.66 -2.72 14.37
CA ARG A 86 -4.11 -3.83 13.51
C ARG A 86 -5.64 -3.91 13.53
N PRO A 87 -6.34 -3.11 12.70
CA PRO A 87 -7.78 -3.20 12.59
C PRO A 87 -8.20 -4.57 12.05
N ARG A 88 -9.40 -5.03 12.45
CA ARG A 88 -10.01 -6.25 11.91
C ARG A 88 -10.15 -6.12 10.39
N ALA A 89 -10.12 -7.25 9.67
CA ALA A 89 -10.20 -7.27 8.22
C ALA A 89 -11.38 -6.46 7.66
N GLU A 90 -12.56 -6.58 8.28
CA GLU A 90 -13.76 -5.82 7.89
C GLU A 90 -13.57 -4.31 8.07
N THR A 91 -13.01 -3.87 9.19
CA THR A 91 -12.72 -2.46 9.45
C THR A 91 -11.68 -1.92 8.46
N ARG A 92 -10.63 -2.70 8.19
CA ARG A 92 -9.59 -2.35 7.21
C ARG A 92 -10.19 -2.16 5.81
N ALA A 93 -11.06 -3.08 5.37
CA ALA A 93 -11.74 -2.97 4.08
C ALA A 93 -12.60 -1.71 3.98
N LYS A 94 -13.36 -1.37 5.04
CA LYS A 94 -14.16 -0.13 5.09
C LYS A 94 -13.30 1.13 5.00
N ILE A 95 -12.20 1.18 5.74
CA ILE A 95 -11.27 2.31 5.71
C ILE A 95 -10.61 2.43 4.33
N ALA A 96 -10.11 1.33 3.78
CA ALA A 96 -9.48 1.30 2.45
C ALA A 96 -10.44 1.77 1.35
N SER A 97 -11.69 1.30 1.39
CA SER A 97 -12.75 1.76 0.48
C SER A 97 -13.03 3.25 0.60
N ALA A 98 -13.04 3.81 1.81
CA ALA A 98 -13.26 5.24 2.02
C ALA A 98 -12.08 6.11 1.55
N LEU A 99 -10.86 5.57 1.59
CA LEU A 99 -9.65 6.20 1.09
C LEU A 99 -9.45 6.00 -0.42
N GLY A 100 -10.17 5.05 -1.04
CA GLY A 100 -10.03 4.74 -2.46
C GLY A 100 -8.75 3.95 -2.79
N ILE A 101 -8.29 3.10 -1.86
CA ILE A 101 -7.07 2.29 -2.00
C ILE A 101 -7.36 0.79 -1.78
N PRO A 102 -6.51 -0.11 -2.29
CA PRO A 102 -6.59 -1.53 -1.94
C PRO A 102 -6.42 -1.78 -0.43
N PRO A 103 -7.16 -2.74 0.19
CA PRO A 103 -7.02 -3.05 1.61
C PRO A 103 -5.61 -3.45 2.05
N ASP A 104 -4.83 -4.03 1.14
CA ASP A 104 -3.45 -4.47 1.39
C ASP A 104 -2.49 -3.30 1.63
N MET A 105 -2.82 -2.10 1.11
CA MET A 105 -2.07 -0.87 1.38
C MET A 105 -2.16 -0.39 2.83
N LEU A 106 -3.09 -0.96 3.62
CA LEU A 106 -3.20 -0.72 5.05
C LEU A 106 -2.53 -1.79 5.90
N ASP A 107 -1.94 -2.83 5.29
CA ASP A 107 -1.19 -3.89 5.98
C ASP A 107 0.33 -3.69 5.83
N ILE A 108 0.79 -2.49 6.18
CA ILE A 108 2.21 -2.15 6.21
C ILE A 108 2.75 -2.57 7.58
N ASN A 109 3.22 -3.82 7.71
CA ASN A 109 3.95 -4.33 8.88
C ASN A 109 5.18 -5.13 8.45
#